data_AF-A0A3M0ZBZ0-F1
#
_entry.id   AF-A0A3M0ZBZ0-F1
#
_cell.length_a   1.000
_cell.length_b   1.000
_cell.length_c   1.000
_cell.angle_alpha   90.00
_cell.angle_beta   90.00
_cell.angle_gamma   90.00
#
_symmetry.space_group_name_H-M   'P 1'
#
loop_
_entity.id
_entity.type
_entity.pdbx_description
1 polymer ?
#
loop_
_entity_poly.entity_id
_entity_poly.type
_entity_poly.pdbx_seq_one_letter_code
_entity_poly.pdbx_strand_id
1 'polypeptide(L)' 'MPIYTGYLDYRRRRGGFGEPIVPTGNVRADMEKIRAFYADKVAKYPDKFTPPRLREEDEPGQSQR' A
#
# COMPACT_ATOMS: atom_id res chain seq x y z
N MET A 1 -16.30 -0.16 3.69
CA MET A 1 -15.96 -0.01 2.26
C MET A 1 -14.70 -0.84 1.99
N PRO A 2 -14.71 -1.79 1.03
CA PRO A 2 -13.52 -2.59 0.69
C PRO A 2 -12.53 -1.79 -0.15
N ILE A 3 -11.23 -2.00 0.07
CA ILE A 3 -10.12 -1.36 -0.64
C ILE A 3 -9.45 -2.39 -1.54
N TYR A 4 -9.30 -2.08 -2.83
CA TYR A 4 -8.60 -2.95 -3.77
C TYR A 4 -7.20 -2.42 -4.06
N THR A 5 -6.19 -3.28 -3.97
CA THR A 5 -4.78 -2.93 -4.26
C THR A 5 -4.45 -3.21 -5.72
N GLY A 6 -4.50 -2.18 -6.56
CA GLY A 6 -4.03 -2.28 -7.96
C GLY A 6 -2.50 -2.34 -8.02
N TYR A 7 -1.93 -3.24 -8.81
CA TYR A 7 -0.48 -3.31 -9.03
C TYR A 7 -0.11 -3.50 -10.49
N LEU A 8 1.12 -3.11 -10.80
CA LEU A 8 1.75 -3.33 -12.09
C LEU A 8 3.15 -3.89 -11.85
N ASP A 9 3.30 -5.21 -12.05
CA ASP A 9 4.58 -5.91 -11.95
C ASP A 9 5.28 -5.85 -13.32
N TYR A 10 6.27 -4.96 -13.45
CA TYR A 10 7.04 -4.80 -14.68
C TYR A 10 8.05 -5.92 -14.91
N ARG A 11 8.49 -6.60 -13.84
CA ARG A 11 9.38 -7.77 -13.97
C ARG A 11 8.65 -8.91 -14.69
N ARG A 12 7.37 -9.10 -14.39
CA ARG A 12 6.52 -10.13 -15.04
C ARG A 12 5.64 -9.60 -16.17
N ARG A 13 5.63 -8.29 -16.40
CA ARG A 13 4.74 -7.57 -17.34
C ARG A 13 3.27 -7.90 -17.11
N ARG A 14 2.85 -7.95 -15.84
CA ARG A 14 1.47 -8.23 -15.44
C ARG A 14 0.90 -7.07 -14.63
N GLY A 15 -0.31 -6.65 -15.00
CA GLY A 15 -1.13 -5.76 -14.19
C GLY A 15 -2.31 -6.52 -13.62
N GLY A 16 -2.75 -6.14 -12.43
CA GLY A 16 -3.91 -6.77 -11.81
C GLY A 16 -4.33 -6.06 -10.52
N PHE A 17 -5.38 -6.60 -9.93
CA PHE A 17 -5.89 -6.19 -8.63
C PHE A 17 -5.62 -7.30 -7.63
N GLY A 18 -5.18 -6.93 -6.43
CA GLY A 18 -5.09 -7.83 -5.28
C GLY A 18 -6.44 -8.14 -4.69
N GLU A 19 -6.42 -8.98 -3.66
CA GLU A 19 -7.64 -9.30 -2.90
C GLU A 19 -8.21 -8.03 -2.23
N PRO A 20 -9.55 -7.94 -2.10
CA PRO A 20 -10.18 -6.85 -1.38
C PRO A 20 -9.74 -6.87 0.09
N ILE A 21 -9.11 -5.78 0.52
CA ILE A 21 -8.77 -5.54 1.92
C ILE A 21 -9.96 -4.85 2.57
N VAL A 22 -10.55 -5.49 3.57
CA VAL A 22 -11.55 -4.85 4.42
C VAL A 22 -10.82 -4.15 5.57
N PRO A 23 -10.83 -2.80 5.62
CA PRO A 23 -10.15 -2.07 6.68
C PRO A 23 -10.77 -2.41 8.04
N THR A 24 -9.90 -2.68 9.00
CA THR A 24 -10.26 -3.11 10.36
C THR A 24 -10.43 -1.94 11.32
N GLY A 25 -10.08 -0.73 10.88
CA GLY A 25 -10.03 0.48 11.71
C GLY A 25 -8.68 0.68 12.39
N ASN A 26 -7.80 -0.33 12.39
CA ASN A 26 -6.41 -0.18 12.78
C ASN A 26 -5.56 0.16 11.55
N VAL A 27 -5.35 1.46 11.34
CA VAL A 27 -4.61 2.00 10.19
C VAL A 27 -3.24 1.35 10.05
N ARG A 28 -2.50 1.14 11.15
CA ARG A 28 -1.16 0.54 11.11
C ARG A 28 -1.20 -0.90 10.61
N ALA A 29 -2.14 -1.71 11.12
CA ALA A 29 -2.28 -3.11 10.72
C ALA A 29 -2.77 -3.24 9.27
N ASP A 30 -3.69 -2.38 8.84
CA ASP A 30 -4.19 -2.36 7.46
C ASP A 30 -3.07 -1.93 6.48
N MET A 31 -2.25 -0.96 6.87
CA MET A 31 -1.10 -0.52 6.09
C MET A 31 0.02 -1.56 6.01
N GLU A 32 0.21 -2.35 7.06
CA GLU A 32 1.15 -3.47 7.02
C GLU A 32 0.74 -4.52 5.97
N LYS A 33 -0.55 -4.84 5.87
CA LYS A 33 -1.07 -5.73 4.82
C LYS A 33 -0.85 -5.14 3.42
N ILE A 34 -1.11 -3.84 3.25
CA ILE A 34 -0.88 -3.15 1.97
C ILE A 34 0.62 -3.17 1.61
N ARG A 35 1.51 -2.91 2.56
CA ARG A 35 2.97 -2.95 2.35
C ARG A 35 3.44 -4.35 1.99
N ALA A 36 2.97 -5.38 2.69
CA ALA A 36 3.29 -6.77 2.39
C ALA A 36 2.86 -7.16 0.97
N PHE A 37 1.69 -6.67 0.51
CA PHE A 37 1.20 -6.92 -0.84
C PHE A 37 2.07 -6.31 -1.95
N TYR A 38 2.65 -5.13 -1.72
CA TYR A 38 3.51 -4.46 -2.70
C TYR A 38 4.98 -4.87 -2.61
N ALA A 39 5.41 -5.55 -1.54
CA ALA A 39 6.81 -5.92 -1.30
C ALA A 39 7.42 -6.80 -2.42
N ASP A 40 6.62 -7.64 -3.06
CA ASP A 40 7.06 -8.53 -4.14
C ASP A 40 6.83 -7.94 -5.55
N LYS A 41 6.19 -6.77 -5.65
CA LYS A 41 5.81 -6.12 -6.92
C LYS A 41 6.90 -5.13 -7.35
N VAL A 42 7.42 -5.34 -8.56
CA VAL A 42 8.51 -4.50 -9.10
C VAL A 42 7.92 -3.41 -10.00
N ALA A 43 8.10 -2.16 -9.60
CA ALA A 43 7.74 -1.00 -10.41
C ALA A 43 8.66 -0.84 -11.62
N LYS A 44 8.24 -0.04 -12.62
CA LYS A 44 9.05 0.26 -13.82
C LYS A 44 10.39 0.91 -13.50
N TYR A 45 10.39 1.77 -12.48
CA TYR A 45 11.55 2.52 -12.01
C TYR A 45 11.77 2.19 -10.53
N PRO A 46 12.52 1.12 -10.22
CA PRO A 46 12.74 0.70 -8.84
C PRO A 46 13.44 1.79 -8.01
N ASP A 47 14.28 2.64 -8.62
CA ASP A 47 14.96 3.75 -7.93
C ASP A 47 14.02 4.85 -7.45
N LYS A 48 12.77 4.88 -7.95
CA LYS A 48 11.72 5.81 -7.53
C LYS A 48 10.66 5.13 -6.65
N PHE A 49 10.92 3.90 -6.21
CA PHE A 49 10.00 3.20 -5.33
C PHE A 49 10.10 3.76 -3.91
N THR A 50 8.96 4.23 -3.41
CA THR A 50 8.82 4.67 -2.02
C THR A 50 7.82 3.76 -1.33
N PRO A 51 8.15 3.18 -0.16
CA PRO A 51 7.22 2.35 0.57
C PRO A 51 5.97 3.16 0.96
N PRO A 52 4.75 2.60 0.83
CA PRO A 52 3.52 3.25 1.27
C PRO A 52 3.55 3.51 2.78
N ARG A 53 3.52 4.79 3.16
CA ARG A 53 3.44 5.27 4.55
C ARG A 53 2.41 6.38 4.65
N LEU A 54 1.65 6.40 5.74
CA LEU A 54 0.75 7.50 6.05
C LEU A 54 1.42 8.49 6.99
N ARG A 55 1.05 9.77 6.85
CA ARG A 55 1.50 10.84 7.74
C ARG A 55 1.12 10.58 9.20
N GLU A 56 -0.03 9.95 9.43
CA GLU A 56 -0.53 9.55 10.75
C GLU A 56 0.37 8.50 11.45
N GLU A 57 1.25 7.80 10.71
CA GLU A 57 2.24 6.88 11.30
C GLU A 57 3.52 7.60 11.77
N ASP A 58 3.87 8.72 11.13
CA ASP A 58 5.10 9.51 11.40
C ASP A 58 4.86 10.66 12.39
N GLU A 59 3.63 11.19 12.48
CA GLU A 59 3.22 12.16 13.50
C GLU A 59 2.11 11.57 14.40
N PRO A 60 2.38 11.28 15.69
CA PRO A 60 1.32 10.99 16.64
C PRO A 60 0.55 12.28 16.94
N GLY A 61 -0.42 12.59 16.09
CA GLY A 61 -1.41 13.63 16.33
C GLY A 61 -1.15 14.91 15.55
N GLN A 62 -1.68 14.98 14.33
CA GLN A 62 -2.24 16.23 13.82
C GLN A 62 -3.60 15.95 13.20
N SER A 63 -4.61 16.07 14.06
CA SER A 63 -5.98 16.42 13.67
C SER A 63 -5.94 17.66 12.79
N GLN A 64 -6.48 17.59 11.58
CA GLN A 64 -6.89 18.79 10.84
C GLN A 64 -7.70 18.37 9.61
N ARG A 65 -8.86 18.93 9.25
CA ARG A 65 -9.87 19.83 9.84
C ARG A 65 -11.07 19.75 8.90
#